data_AF-A0AAD9NVS9-F1
#
_entry.id   AF-A0AAD9NVS9-F1
#
_cell.length_a   1.000
_cell.length_b   1.000
_cell.length_c   1.000
_cell.angle_alpha   90.00
_cell.angle_beta   90.00
_cell.angle_gamma   90.00
#
_symmetry.space_group_name_H-M   'P 1'
#
loop_
_entity.id
_entity.type
_entity.pdbx_description
1 polymer ?
#
loop_
_entity_poly.entity_id
_entity_poly.type
_entity_poly.pdbx_seq_one_letter_code
_entity_poly.pdbx_strand_id
1 'polypeptide(L)'
;MTGYVMFRKDRLGRRGGGVILYIKESIQAYEIKLEKEAECEEAVWCNIVTGKSTLTVGLVYRSPNISIEENEKIHNAIKEVSKRDCIIMGDFNHGIYSGHLYRVPGERIKSF
;
A
#
# COMPACT_ATOMS: atom_id res chain seq x y z
N MET A 1 -13.40 5.22 13.84
CA MET A 1 -12.95 4.78 15.18
C MET A 1 -12.66 6.03 15.97
N THR A 2 -13.19 6.18 17.18
CA THR A 2 -13.02 7.42 17.96
C THR A 2 -11.54 7.65 18.27
N GLY A 3 -11.05 8.88 18.07
CA GLY A 3 -9.65 9.25 18.34
C GLY A 3 -8.69 8.97 17.18
N TYR A 4 -9.19 8.67 15.98
CA TYR A 4 -8.40 8.40 14.79
C TYR A 4 -8.98 9.04 13.53
N VAL A 5 -8.12 9.71 12.78
CA VAL A 5 -8.35 10.07 11.38
C VAL A 5 -8.14 8.84 10.50
N MET A 6 -8.96 8.69 9.47
CA MET A 6 -8.99 7.54 8.58
C MET A 6 -8.69 7.97 7.14
N PHE A 7 -7.65 7.41 6.55
CA PHE A 7 -7.38 7.46 5.12
C PHE A 7 -7.70 6.09 4.53
N ARG A 8 -8.60 6.01 3.55
CA ARG A 8 -9.12 4.75 3.03
C ARG A 8 -9.26 4.82 1.53
N LYS A 9 -8.88 3.74 0.84
CA LYS A 9 -9.19 3.54 -0.56
C LYS A 9 -9.82 2.17 -0.76
N ASP A 10 -11.08 2.18 -1.17
CA ASP A 10 -11.84 0.98 -1.47
C ASP A 10 -11.57 0.54 -2.91
N ARG A 11 -11.32 -0.75 -3.07
CA ARG A 11 -11.17 -1.38 -4.37
C ARG A 11 -12.51 -1.36 -5.12
N LEU A 12 -12.50 -0.88 -6.35
CA LEU A 12 -13.69 -0.79 -7.20
C LEU A 12 -13.90 -2.08 -8.01
N GLY A 13 -15.16 -2.38 -8.35
CA GLY A 13 -15.51 -3.41 -9.35
C GLY A 13 -15.36 -4.88 -8.92
N ARG A 14 -14.87 -5.20 -7.71
CA ARG A 14 -14.78 -6.58 -7.21
C ARG A 14 -14.98 -6.64 -5.69
N ARG A 15 -15.45 -7.78 -5.18
CA ARG A 15 -15.72 -7.97 -3.73
C ARG A 15 -14.41 -8.19 -2.95
N GLY A 16 -14.26 -7.45 -1.85
CA GLY A 16 -13.15 -7.58 -0.91
C GLY A 16 -11.85 -6.92 -1.41
N GLY A 17 -11.03 -6.45 -0.47
CA GLY A 17 -9.83 -5.67 -0.73
C GLY A 17 -10.00 -4.21 -0.32
N GLY A 18 -9.12 -3.36 -0.83
CA GLY A 18 -8.96 -1.99 -0.37
C GLY A 18 -7.99 -1.89 0.82
N VAL A 19 -7.56 -0.67 1.09
CA VAL A 19 -6.61 -0.35 2.16
C VAL A 19 -7.16 0.73 3.07
N ILE A 20 -6.73 0.68 4.33
CA ILE A 20 -7.13 1.64 5.35
C ILE A 20 -5.96 1.94 6.27
N LEU A 21 -5.70 3.23 6.47
CA LEU A 21 -4.69 3.76 7.38
C LEU A 21 -5.40 4.59 8.45
N TYR A 22 -5.27 4.16 9.70
CA TYR A 22 -5.73 4.93 10.86
C TYR A 22 -4.55 5.67 11.49
N ILE A 23 -4.73 6.97 11.69
CA ILE A 23 -3.76 7.84 12.36
C ILE A 23 -4.44 8.46 13.57
N LYS A 24 -3.80 8.41 14.73
CA LYS A 24 -4.35 9.00 15.96
C LYS A 24 -4.60 10.50 15.75
N GLU A 25 -5.75 11.02 16.17
CA GLU A 25 -6.15 12.43 15.95
C GLU A 25 -5.17 13.45 16.55
N SER A 26 -4.40 13.05 17.58
CA SER A 26 -3.34 13.89 18.15
C SER A 26 -2.12 14.05 17.23
N ILE A 27 -2.04 13.30 16.12
CA ILE A 27 -0.99 13.39 15.13
C ILE A 27 -1.54 14.18 13.94
N GLN A 28 -0.86 15.28 13.60
CA GLN A 28 -1.22 16.10 12.46
C GLN A 28 -0.86 15.36 11.16
N ALA A 29 -1.88 14.99 10.39
CA ALA A 29 -1.71 14.27 9.13
C ALA A 29 -2.63 14.81 8.03
N TYR A 30 -2.15 14.75 6.79
CA TYR A 30 -2.86 15.24 5.60
C TYR A 30 -2.76 14.25 4.46
N GLU A 31 -3.87 13.99 3.78
CA GLU A 31 -3.87 13.14 2.59
C GLU A 31 -3.02 13.75 1.48
N ILE A 32 -2.28 12.91 0.75
CA ILE A 32 -1.59 13.27 -0.47
C ILE A 32 -2.37 12.65 -1.63
N LYS A 33 -2.77 13.48 -2.59
CA LYS A 33 -3.31 13.03 -3.87
C LYS A 33 -2.20 13.06 -4.89
N LEU A 34 -1.93 11.91 -5.48
CA LEU A 34 -0.94 11.78 -6.56
C LEU A 34 -1.63 12.04 -7.91
N GLU A 35 -0.81 12.37 -8.91
CA GLU A 35 -1.26 12.48 -10.29
C GLU A 35 -1.78 11.13 -10.81
N LYS A 36 -2.60 11.19 -11.88
CA LYS A 36 -3.30 10.02 -12.43
C LYS A 36 -2.38 8.85 -12.77
N GLU A 37 -1.16 9.12 -13.23
CA GLU A 37 -0.15 8.12 -13.60
C GLU A 37 0.47 7.39 -12.40
N ALA A 38 0.25 7.92 -11.19
CA ALA A 38 0.68 7.37 -9.91
C ALA A 38 -0.52 7.05 -8.98
N GLU A 39 -1.75 7.28 -9.45
CA GLU A 39 -2.95 6.97 -8.69
C GLU A 39 -3.26 5.47 -8.78
N CYS A 40 -2.92 4.75 -7.72
CA CYS A 40 -3.18 3.32 -7.57
C CYS A 40 -4.51 3.05 -6.84
N GLU A 41 -5.13 1.91 -7.14
CA GLU A 41 -6.41 1.43 -6.60
C GLU A 41 -6.31 1.10 -5.11
N GLU A 42 -5.23 0.47 -4.69
CA GLU A 42 -5.07 -0.09 -3.35
C GLU A 42 -3.86 0.50 -2.62
N ALA A 43 -3.75 1.82 -2.68
CA ALA A 43 -2.79 2.56 -1.87
C ALA A 43 -3.40 3.85 -1.30
N VAL A 44 -2.92 4.23 -0.12
CA VAL A 44 -3.18 5.54 0.48
C VAL A 44 -1.87 6.19 0.88
N TRP A 45 -1.81 7.50 0.70
CA TRP A 45 -0.62 8.30 0.95
C TRP A 45 -0.99 9.50 1.82
N CYS A 46 -0.21 9.79 2.83
CA CYS A 46 -0.41 10.96 3.68
C CYS A 46 0.93 11.53 4.16
N ASN A 47 0.93 12.83 4.44
CA ASN A 47 2.01 13.49 5.16
C ASN A 47 1.70 13.51 6.65
N ILE A 48 2.66 13.11 7.48
CA ILE A 48 2.64 13.32 8.93
C ILE A 48 3.59 14.46 9.27
N VAL A 49 3.14 15.43 10.05
CA VAL A 49 3.98 16.54 10.53
C VAL A 49 4.60 16.17 11.87
N THR A 50 5.93 16.23 11.94
CA THR A 50 6.72 15.94 13.15
C THR A 50 7.59 17.14 13.51
N GLY A 51 7.07 18.05 14.34
CA GLY A 51 7.78 19.27 14.71
C GLY A 51 7.99 20.18 13.50
N LYS A 52 9.23 20.26 13.00
CA LYS A 52 9.60 21.08 11.83
C LYS A 52 9.80 20.26 10.54
N SER A 53 9.63 18.96 10.59
CA SER A 53 9.75 18.07 9.44
C SER A 53 8.41 17.44 9.07
N THR A 54 8.36 16.92 7.85
CA THR A 54 7.22 16.17 7.32
C THR A 54 7.72 14.82 6.85
N LEU A 55 7.05 13.76 7.30
CA LEU A 55 7.30 12.39 6.87
C LEU A 55 6.17 11.94 5.96
N THR A 56 6.49 11.47 4.75
CA THR A 56 5.50 10.85 3.88
C THR A 56 5.26 9.40 4.31
N VAL A 57 4.01 9.01 4.49
CA VAL A 57 3.62 7.64 4.82
C VAL A 57 2.75 7.08 3.71
N GLY A 58 3.14 5.92 3.20
CA GLY A 58 2.41 5.16 2.20
C GLY A 58 2.00 3.80 2.73
N LEU A 59 0.72 3.45 2.56
CA LEU A 59 0.22 2.10 2.74
C LEU A 59 -0.17 1.54 1.38
N VAL A 60 0.46 0.44 0.97
CA VAL A 60 0.28 -0.18 -0.34
C VAL A 60 -0.14 -1.64 -0.16
N TYR A 61 -1.19 -2.05 -0.87
CA TYR A 61 -1.48 -3.46 -1.13
C TYR A 61 -1.32 -3.73 -2.63
N ARG A 62 -0.34 -4.57 -2.99
CA ARG A 62 -0.16 -5.04 -4.36
C ARG A 62 -0.76 -6.44 -4.46
N SER A 63 -1.81 -6.59 -5.26
CA SER A 63 -2.40 -7.90 -5.56
C SER A 63 -1.36 -8.83 -6.23
N PRO A 64 -1.31 -10.13 -5.91
CA PRO A 64 -0.44 -11.07 -6.61
C PRO A 64 -0.76 -11.18 -8.12
N ASN A 65 -2.02 -10.94 -8.48
CA ASN A 65 -2.53 -10.95 -9.86
C ASN A 65 -2.78 -9.52 -10.38
N ILE A 66 -1.93 -8.56 -10.00
CA ILE A 66 -2.04 -7.16 -10.44
C ILE A 66 -1.80 -7.03 -11.96
N SER A 67 -2.47 -6.07 -12.61
CA SER A 67 -2.20 -5.75 -14.01
C SER A 67 -0.85 -5.03 -14.15
N ILE A 68 -0.27 -5.04 -15.35
CA ILE A 68 0.98 -4.30 -15.63
C ILE A 68 0.78 -2.80 -15.39
N GLU A 69 -0.33 -2.24 -15.88
CA GLU A 69 -0.66 -0.82 -15.70
C GLU A 69 -0.74 -0.42 -14.22
N GLU A 70 -1.40 -1.23 -13.40
CA GLU A 70 -1.57 -0.97 -11.98
C GLU A 70 -0.25 -1.15 -11.21
N ASN A 71 0.58 -2.11 -11.63
CA ASN A 71 1.92 -2.27 -11.11
C ASN A 71 2.81 -1.05 -11.41
N GLU A 72 2.75 -0.51 -12.64
CA GLU A 72 3.47 0.71 -13.02
C GLU A 72 3.00 1.93 -12.21
N LYS A 73 1.70 2.08 -11.95
CA LYS A 73 1.17 3.14 -11.08
C LYS A 73 1.75 3.07 -9.66
N ILE A 74 1.87 1.87 -9.09
CA ILE A 74 2.53 1.67 -7.79
C ILE A 74 4.01 2.09 -7.86
N HIS A 75 4.73 1.70 -8.92
CA HIS A 75 6.12 2.12 -9.11
C HIS A 75 6.28 3.64 -9.24
N ASN A 76 5.41 4.29 -10.01
CA ASN A 76 5.38 5.74 -10.18
C ASN A 76 5.07 6.45 -8.86
N ALA A 77 4.12 5.93 -8.09
CA ALA A 77 3.77 6.46 -6.77
C ALA A 77 4.96 6.39 -5.82
N ILE A 78 5.60 5.23 -5.71
CA ILE A 78 6.79 5.02 -4.86
C ILE A 78 7.90 5.99 -5.28
N LYS A 79 8.17 6.11 -6.58
CA LYS A 79 9.18 7.04 -7.13
C LYS A 79 8.88 8.50 -6.80
N GLU A 80 7.60 8.90 -6.82
CA GLU A 80 7.20 10.26 -6.49
C GLU A 80 7.41 10.56 -5.00
N VAL A 81 6.91 9.68 -4.12
CA VAL A 81 6.98 9.91 -2.67
C VAL A 81 8.39 9.74 -2.11
N SER A 82 9.23 8.90 -2.73
CA SER A 82 10.61 8.65 -2.27
C SER A 82 11.58 9.79 -2.57
N LYS A 83 11.12 10.90 -3.17
CA LYS A 83 11.90 12.14 -3.30
C LYS A 83 12.09 12.87 -1.98
N ARG A 84 11.38 12.46 -0.93
CA ARG A 84 11.41 13.01 0.44
C ARG A 84 11.57 11.87 1.44
N ASP A 85 11.78 12.23 2.71
CA ASP A 85 11.72 11.26 3.81
C ASP A 85 10.36 10.57 3.81
N CYS A 86 10.38 9.24 3.66
CA CYS A 86 9.17 8.45 3.58
C CYS A 86 9.29 7.10 4.29
N ILE A 87 8.13 6.61 4.74
CA ILE A 87 7.92 5.22 5.14
C ILE A 87 6.87 4.65 4.20
N ILE A 88 7.23 3.57 3.51
CA ILE A 88 6.32 2.83 2.64
C ILE A 88 6.15 1.44 3.24
N MET A 89 4.91 1.08 3.52
CA MET A 89 4.56 -0.17 4.20
C MET A 89 3.37 -0.84 3.51
N GLY A 90 3.17 -2.11 3.84
CA GLY A 90 2.03 -2.89 3.40
C GLY A 90 2.45 -4.25 2.85
N ASP A 91 1.58 -4.86 2.05
CA ASP A 91 1.77 -6.18 1.48
C ASP A 91 2.00 -6.06 -0.03
N PHE A 92 3.25 -6.29 -0.44
CA PHE A 92 3.65 -6.16 -1.83
C PHE A 92 3.40 -7.43 -2.65
N ASN A 93 3.09 -8.57 -2.00
CA ASN A 93 2.99 -9.88 -2.63
C ASN A 93 4.10 -10.11 -3.69
N HIS A 94 5.33 -9.66 -3.39
CA HIS A 94 6.46 -9.73 -4.29
C HIS A 94 7.33 -10.93 -3.89
N GLY A 95 6.92 -12.10 -4.36
CA GLY A 95 7.68 -13.35 -4.22
C GLY A 95 8.17 -13.83 -5.58
N ILE A 96 9.48 -13.94 -5.75
CA ILE A 96 10.07 -14.93 -6.65
C ILE A 96 9.66 -16.28 -6.07
N TYR A 97 8.52 -16.86 -6.46
CA TYR A 97 8.18 -18.30 -6.46
C TYR A 97 6.72 -18.47 -6.91
N SER A 98 6.38 -17.99 -8.11
CA SER A 98 5.28 -18.58 -8.87
C SER A 98 5.80 -19.83 -9.60
N GLY A 99 5.66 -21.00 -8.97
CA GLY A 99 5.36 -22.23 -9.72
C GLY A 99 6.49 -23.15 -10.22
N HIS A 100 7.72 -23.11 -9.69
CA HIS A 100 8.64 -24.26 -9.77
C HIS A 100 9.02 -24.76 -8.38
N LEU A 101 8.01 -25.05 -7.55
CA LEU A 101 8.21 -25.85 -6.35
C LEU A 101 8.15 -27.32 -6.78
N TYR A 102 9.30 -28.02 -6.73
CA TYR A 102 9.33 -29.47 -6.77
C TYR A 102 8.42 -29.98 -5.64
N ARG A 103 7.29 -30.56 -6.02
CA ARG A 103 6.35 -31.18 -5.10
C ARG A 103 6.98 -32.48 -4.62
N VAL A 104 7.44 -32.54 -3.38
CA VAL A 104 7.70 -33.83 -2.72
C VAL A 104 6.32 -34.42 -2.38
N PRO A 105 5.94 -35.61 -2.87
CA PRO A 105 4.63 -36.18 -2.58
C PRO A 105 4.48 -36.46 -1.08
N GLY A 106 3.51 -35.81 -0.42
CA GLY A 106 3.08 -36.22 0.94
C GLY A 106 2.82 -35.10 1.94
N GLU A 107 3.26 -33.87 1.73
CA GLU A 107 3.14 -32.82 2.76
C GLU A 107 1.96 -31.86 2.53
N ARG A 108 1.18 -31.62 3.60
CA ARG A 108 0.14 -30.58 3.66
C ARG A 108 0.78 -29.24 4.00
N ILE A 109 0.54 -28.25 3.15
CA ILE A 109 0.91 -26.85 3.41
C ILE A 109 0.03 -26.34 4.55
N LYS A 110 0.64 -25.86 5.64
CA LYS A 110 -0.03 -25.01 6.62
C LYS A 110 0.18 -23.55 6.20
N SER A 111 -0.91 -22.87 5.87
CA SER A 111 -0.94 -21.41 5.74
C SER A 111 -1.19 -20.79 7.11
N PHE A 112 -0.39 -19.78 7.48
CA PHE A 112 -0.71 -18.85 8.56
C PHE A 112 -1.70 -17.79 8.05
#